data_AF-A0A3A8NLV8-F1
#
_entry.id   AF-A0A3A8NLV8-F1
#
_cell.length_a   1.000
_cell.length_b   1.000
_cell.length_c   1.000
_cell.angle_alpha   90.00
_cell.angle_beta   90.00
_cell.angle_gamma   90.00
#
_symmetry.space_group_name_H-M   'P 1'
#
loop_
_entity.id
_entity.type
_entity.pdbx_description
1 polymer ?
#
loop_
_entity_poly.entity_id
_entity_poly.type
_entity_poly.pdbx_seq_one_letter_code
_entity_poly.pdbx_strand_id
1 'polypeptide(L)'
;MKASSRLFLATLWLVLFTSSSQAGEEVLPPPGDCTKDVYRALNQATGAACKTEGMSCNEAMSCQELNVRWNRFANCIQARKVLMDRCFRGGDPAHKSVLATYTTGQARCTELIGIRCRPTEQCR
;
A
#
# COMPACT_ATOMS: atom_id res chain seq x y z
N MET A 1 8.55 58.39 46.01
CA MET A 1 9.94 58.12 45.60
C MET A 1 9.94 56.95 44.61
N LYS A 2 10.57 57.10 43.43
CA LYS A 2 10.85 56.11 42.35
C LYS A 2 9.61 55.54 41.62
N ALA A 3 9.17 56.02 40.44
CA ALA A 3 9.76 55.96 39.09
C ALA A 3 10.01 54.53 38.57
N SER A 4 9.33 54.11 37.50
CA SER A 4 9.90 54.09 36.14
C SER A 4 9.13 53.16 35.17
N SER A 5 8.63 53.75 34.09
CA SER A 5 8.26 53.08 32.82
C SER A 5 9.46 52.42 32.13
N ARG A 6 9.21 51.32 31.38
CA ARG A 6 9.91 50.82 30.16
C ARG A 6 8.88 49.89 29.46
N LEU A 7 8.31 50.08 28.26
CA LEU A 7 8.79 50.31 26.88
C LEU A 7 9.73 49.21 26.31
N PHE A 8 9.21 48.53 25.27
CA PHE A 8 9.85 47.61 24.30
C PHE A 8 10.35 46.26 24.86
N LEU A 9 10.29 45.12 24.17
CA LEU A 9 10.50 44.83 22.75
C LEU A 9 9.62 43.66 22.27
N ALA A 10 9.21 43.74 21.00
CA ALA A 10 8.70 42.64 20.22
C ALA A 10 9.76 41.54 20.07
N THR A 11 9.54 40.38 20.69
CA THR A 11 10.31 39.18 20.38
C THR A 11 9.71 38.47 19.19
N LEU A 12 10.27 38.79 18.03
CA LEU A 12 10.17 38.09 16.77
C LEU A 12 10.58 36.62 16.99
N TRP A 13 9.62 35.72 17.22
CA TRP A 13 9.87 34.29 17.19
C TRP A 13 10.11 33.88 15.74
N LEU A 14 11.38 33.79 15.36
CA LEU A 14 11.83 33.13 14.14
C LEU A 14 11.39 31.66 14.24
N VAL A 15 10.25 31.33 13.65
CA VAL A 15 9.86 29.94 13.42
C VAL A 15 10.82 29.42 12.36
N LEU A 16 11.82 28.65 12.79
CA LEU A 16 12.63 27.82 11.91
C LEU A 16 11.69 26.80 11.26
N PHE A 17 11.13 27.17 10.11
CA PHE A 17 10.56 26.22 9.17
C PHE A 17 11.72 25.34 8.70
N THR A 18 11.90 24.19 9.37
CA THR A 18 12.61 23.08 8.77
C THR A 18 11.83 22.71 7.51
N SER A 19 12.35 23.11 6.35
CA SER A 19 11.90 22.58 5.07
C SER A 19 12.12 21.08 5.12
N SER A 20 11.08 20.35 5.52
CA SER A 20 10.95 18.95 5.17
C SER A 20 10.91 18.91 3.66
N SER A 21 12.06 18.62 3.04
CA SER A 21 12.11 18.21 1.65
C SER A 21 11.24 16.97 1.53
N GLN A 22 9.96 17.16 1.19
CA GLN A 22 9.19 16.14 0.54
C GLN A 22 9.90 15.93 -0.79
N ALA A 23 10.86 15.00 -0.80
CA ALA A 23 11.31 14.39 -2.03
C ALA A 23 10.04 13.83 -2.67
N GLY A 24 9.51 14.56 -3.66
CA GLY A 24 8.33 14.14 -4.39
C GLY A 24 8.62 12.75 -4.91
N GLU A 25 7.73 11.81 -4.61
CA GLU A 25 7.85 10.44 -5.07
C GLU A 25 7.89 10.48 -6.61
N GLU A 26 9.07 10.21 -7.18
CA GLU A 26 9.33 10.34 -8.60
C GLU A 26 8.47 9.32 -9.37
N VAL A 27 7.61 9.81 -10.26
CA VAL A 27 6.79 8.94 -11.12
C VAL A 27 7.68 8.42 -12.25
N LEU A 28 8.06 7.14 -12.16
CA LEU A 28 8.87 6.46 -13.16
C LEU A 28 7.95 5.83 -14.22
N PRO A 29 8.05 6.22 -15.51
CA PRO A 29 7.30 5.55 -16.57
C PRO A 29 7.85 4.12 -16.78
N PRO A 30 7.02 3.15 -17.20
CA PRO A 30 7.52 1.82 -17.56
C PRO A 30 8.65 1.88 -18.61
N PRO A 31 9.72 1.06 -18.48
CA PRO A 31 9.88 -0.04 -17.53
C PRO A 31 10.42 0.35 -16.15
N GLY A 32 10.52 1.65 -15.83
CA GLY A 32 11.18 2.16 -14.64
C GLY A 32 12.69 1.87 -14.66
N ASP A 33 13.24 1.42 -13.53
CA ASP A 33 14.66 1.05 -13.41
C ASP A 33 14.98 -0.33 -14.04
N CYS A 34 13.98 -1.05 -14.54
CA CYS A 34 14.15 -2.37 -15.14
C CYS A 34 14.49 -2.32 -16.64
N THR A 35 15.11 -3.39 -17.14
CA THR A 35 15.12 -3.63 -18.59
C THR A 35 13.69 -3.97 -19.08
N LYS A 36 13.44 -3.78 -20.38
CA LYS A 36 12.13 -4.10 -20.98
C LYS A 36 11.72 -5.56 -20.74
N ASP A 37 12.67 -6.50 -20.80
CA ASP A 37 12.38 -7.92 -20.61
C ASP A 37 12.04 -8.26 -19.17
N VAL A 38 12.77 -7.70 -18.20
CA VAL A 38 12.48 -7.89 -16.76
C VAL A 38 11.11 -7.30 -16.43
N TYR A 39 10.84 -6.07 -16.87
CA TYR A 39 9.53 -5.45 -16.67
C TYR A 39 8.42 -6.27 -17.32
N ARG A 40 8.61 -6.74 -18.57
CA ARG A 40 7.61 -7.56 -19.27
C ARG A 40 7.29 -8.85 -18.51
N ALA A 41 8.31 -9.57 -18.03
CA ALA A 41 8.11 -10.80 -17.28
C ALA A 41 7.37 -10.55 -15.95
N LEU A 42 7.77 -9.53 -15.18
CA LEU A 42 7.12 -9.19 -13.91
C LEU A 42 5.70 -8.64 -14.10
N ASN A 43 5.47 -7.86 -15.15
CA ASN A 43 4.15 -7.35 -15.49
C ASN A 43 3.21 -8.47 -15.95
N GLN A 44 3.71 -9.46 -16.71
CA GLN A 44 2.94 -10.67 -17.05
C GLN A 44 2.62 -11.50 -15.81
N ALA A 45 3.59 -11.71 -14.92
CA ALA A 45 3.37 -12.42 -13.65
C ALA A 45 2.33 -11.69 -12.78
N THR A 46 2.39 -10.36 -12.70
CA THR A 46 1.39 -9.54 -12.01
C THR A 46 0.01 -9.69 -12.65
N GLY A 47 -0.07 -9.64 -13.98
CA GLY A 47 -1.30 -9.88 -14.73
C GLY A 47 -1.91 -11.24 -14.43
N ALA A 48 -1.10 -12.31 -14.46
CA ALA A 48 -1.54 -13.67 -14.16
C ALA A 48 -2.03 -13.84 -12.72
N ALA A 49 -1.34 -13.23 -11.75
CA ALA A 49 -1.72 -13.30 -10.33
C ALA A 49 -2.99 -12.48 -10.01
N CYS A 50 -3.21 -11.37 -10.70
CA CYS A 50 -4.28 -10.43 -10.40
C CYS A 50 -5.55 -10.61 -11.24
N LYS A 51 -5.45 -11.17 -12.46
CA LYS A 51 -6.59 -11.40 -13.37
C LYS A 51 -7.15 -12.82 -13.23
N THR A 52 -7.30 -13.29 -12.00
CA THR A 52 -7.94 -14.58 -11.69
C THR A 52 -9.46 -14.40 -11.65
N GLU A 53 -10.21 -15.49 -11.78
CA GLU A 53 -11.65 -15.46 -11.49
C GLU A 53 -11.91 -14.99 -10.05
N GLY A 54 -12.96 -14.18 -9.85
CA GLY A 54 -13.50 -13.68 -8.59
C GLY A 54 -12.57 -13.60 -7.37
N MET A 55 -12.20 -12.39 -6.95
CA MET A 55 -11.43 -12.17 -5.72
C MET A 55 -12.28 -11.75 -4.52
N SER A 56 -13.38 -11.01 -4.72
CA SER A 56 -14.15 -10.43 -3.61
C SER A 56 -14.74 -11.50 -2.69
N CYS A 57 -14.66 -11.31 -1.37
CA CYS A 57 -15.29 -12.20 -0.39
C CYS A 57 -16.67 -11.68 0.04
N ASN A 58 -17.61 -12.58 0.33
CA ASN A 58 -18.93 -12.22 0.87
C ASN A 58 -19.38 -13.22 1.94
N GLU A 59 -20.46 -12.88 2.64
CA GLU A 59 -20.96 -13.60 3.82
C GLU A 59 -21.64 -14.95 3.50
N ALA A 60 -21.95 -15.23 2.24
CA ALA A 60 -22.53 -16.50 1.82
C ALA A 60 -21.48 -17.59 1.55
N MET A 61 -20.20 -17.23 1.51
CA MET A 61 -19.11 -18.16 1.20
C MET A 61 -18.81 -19.10 2.36
N SER A 62 -18.46 -20.33 2.00
CA SER A 62 -17.84 -21.29 2.89
C SER A 62 -16.44 -20.84 3.32
N CYS A 63 -15.94 -21.39 4.42
CA CYS A 63 -14.58 -21.13 4.87
C CYS A 63 -13.52 -21.46 3.79
N GLN A 64 -13.71 -22.57 3.07
CA GLN A 64 -12.82 -22.97 1.98
C GLN A 64 -12.78 -21.91 0.85
N GLU A 65 -13.94 -21.41 0.43
CA GLU A 65 -14.02 -20.37 -0.61
C GLU A 65 -13.38 -19.05 -0.15
N LEU A 66 -13.60 -18.65 1.10
CA LEU A 66 -12.97 -17.46 1.68
C LEU A 66 -11.44 -17.56 1.66
N ASN A 67 -10.89 -18.71 2.08
CA ASN A 67 -9.44 -18.96 2.05
C ASN A 67 -8.89 -18.97 0.61
N VAL A 68 -9.60 -19.57 -0.36
CA VAL A 68 -9.20 -19.55 -1.77
C VAL A 68 -9.12 -18.11 -2.29
N ARG A 69 -10.13 -17.28 -1.99
CA ARG A 69 -10.17 -15.87 -2.41
C ARG A 69 -9.13 -15.01 -1.70
N TRP A 70 -8.90 -15.26 -0.41
CA TRP A 70 -7.82 -14.63 0.34
C TRP A 70 -6.45 -14.92 -0.29
N ASN A 71 -6.19 -16.17 -0.68
CA ASN A 71 -4.94 -16.55 -1.36
C ASN A 71 -4.78 -15.88 -2.72
N ARG A 72 -5.86 -15.69 -3.48
CA ARG A 72 -5.83 -14.92 -4.73
C ARG A 72 -5.38 -13.48 -4.48
N PHE A 73 -5.93 -12.81 -3.47
CA PHE A 73 -5.46 -11.48 -3.07
C PHE A 73 -3.98 -11.49 -2.66
N ALA A 74 -3.57 -12.44 -1.81
CA ALA A 74 -2.19 -12.56 -1.34
C ALA A 74 -1.20 -12.66 -2.52
N ASN A 75 -1.50 -13.51 -3.49
CA ASN A 75 -0.68 -13.69 -4.68
C ASN A 75 -0.59 -12.41 -5.54
N CYS A 76 -1.71 -11.72 -5.74
CA CYS A 76 -1.71 -10.45 -6.50
C CYS A 76 -0.94 -9.34 -5.77
N ILE A 77 -1.13 -9.20 -4.46
CA ILE A 77 -0.41 -8.24 -3.61
C ILE A 77 1.09 -8.52 -3.69
N GLN A 78 1.49 -9.77 -3.57
CA GLN A 78 2.89 -10.16 -3.63
C GLN A 78 3.51 -9.85 -5.00
N ALA A 79 2.84 -10.21 -6.10
CA ALA A 79 3.33 -9.92 -7.44
C ALA A 79 3.48 -8.41 -7.69
N ARG A 80 2.54 -7.60 -7.21
CA ARG A 80 2.61 -6.13 -7.29
C ARG A 80 3.79 -5.57 -6.50
N LYS A 81 3.99 -6.02 -5.26
CA LYS A 81 5.14 -5.62 -4.44
C LYS A 81 6.46 -5.94 -5.15
N VAL A 82 6.61 -7.16 -5.68
CA VAL A 82 7.80 -7.55 -6.43
C VAL A 82 8.04 -6.63 -7.64
N LEU A 83 7.01 -6.32 -8.44
CA LEU A 83 7.13 -5.40 -9.56
C LEU A 83 7.52 -3.98 -9.11
N MET A 84 6.85 -3.45 -8.08
CA MET A 84 7.06 -2.11 -7.54
C MET A 84 8.46 -1.96 -6.94
N ASP A 85 8.88 -2.91 -6.11
CA ASP A 85 10.18 -2.89 -5.45
C ASP A 85 11.32 -3.04 -6.48
N ARG A 86 11.11 -3.90 -7.48
CA ARG A 86 12.16 -4.20 -8.48
C ARG A 86 12.31 -3.13 -9.54
N CYS A 87 11.21 -2.53 -10.01
CA CYS A 87 11.24 -1.64 -11.18
C CYS A 87 10.88 -0.19 -10.86
N PHE A 88 10.24 0.09 -9.71
CA PHE A 88 9.67 1.41 -9.40
C PHE A 88 10.04 1.93 -8.01
N ARG A 89 11.14 1.44 -7.40
CA ARG A 89 11.64 1.87 -6.08
C ARG A 89 10.59 1.83 -4.95
N GLY A 90 9.72 0.82 -4.98
CA GLY A 90 8.61 0.69 -4.02
C GLY A 90 7.29 1.31 -4.51
N GLY A 91 7.26 1.84 -5.73
CA GLY A 91 6.08 2.34 -6.42
C GLY A 91 5.75 3.80 -6.13
N ASP A 92 5.12 4.44 -7.10
CA ASP A 92 4.56 5.80 -6.98
C ASP A 92 3.16 5.78 -6.30
N PRO A 93 2.52 6.94 -6.09
CA PRO A 93 1.19 7.00 -5.49
C PRO A 93 0.12 6.19 -6.23
N ALA A 94 0.21 6.05 -7.57
CA ALA A 94 -0.73 5.25 -8.34
C ALA A 94 -0.51 3.76 -8.08
N HIS A 95 0.73 3.29 -8.07
CA HIS A 95 1.07 1.91 -7.70
C HIS A 95 0.58 1.57 -6.29
N LYS A 96 0.83 2.46 -5.32
CA LYS A 96 0.43 2.29 -3.92
C LYS A 96 -1.09 2.28 -3.75
N SER A 97 -1.82 3.15 -4.43
CA SER A 97 -3.28 3.18 -4.43
C SER A 97 -3.88 1.86 -4.92
N VAL A 98 -3.33 1.31 -6.00
CA VAL A 98 -3.76 0.02 -6.52
C VAL A 98 -3.44 -1.10 -5.52
N LEU A 99 -2.24 -1.13 -4.94
CA LEU A 99 -1.86 -2.11 -3.90
C LEU A 99 -2.78 -2.04 -2.68
N ALA A 100 -3.14 -0.84 -2.24
CA ALA A 100 -4.07 -0.61 -1.13
C ALA A 100 -5.47 -1.20 -1.42
N THR A 101 -5.95 -1.08 -2.66
CA THR A 101 -7.24 -1.66 -3.07
C THR A 101 -7.27 -3.18 -2.87
N TYR A 102 -6.22 -3.89 -3.29
CA TYR A 102 -6.12 -5.35 -3.08
C TYR A 102 -5.93 -5.70 -1.60
N THR A 103 -5.18 -4.89 -0.85
CA THR A 103 -4.97 -5.10 0.59
C THR A 103 -6.29 -4.96 1.35
N THR A 104 -7.12 -3.97 1.04
CA THR A 104 -8.45 -3.81 1.60
C THR A 104 -9.36 -4.99 1.27
N GLY A 105 -9.32 -5.48 0.01
CA GLY A 105 -10.05 -6.68 -0.39
C GLY A 105 -9.62 -7.93 0.39
N GLN A 106 -8.31 -8.12 0.59
CA GLN A 106 -7.77 -9.19 1.40
C GLN A 106 -8.24 -9.09 2.87
N ALA A 107 -8.21 -7.89 3.44
CA ALA A 107 -8.63 -7.64 4.82
C ALA A 107 -10.11 -8.00 5.03
N ARG A 108 -10.98 -7.73 4.05
CA ARG A 108 -12.38 -8.17 4.08
C ARG A 108 -12.50 -9.69 4.12
N CYS A 109 -11.67 -10.41 3.35
CA CYS A 109 -11.63 -11.87 3.45
C CYS A 109 -11.14 -12.32 4.83
N THR A 110 -10.10 -11.70 5.39
CA THR A 110 -9.59 -12.00 6.74
C THR A 110 -10.65 -11.82 7.82
N GLU A 111 -11.43 -10.74 7.76
CA GLU A 111 -12.55 -10.49 8.66
C GLU A 111 -13.58 -11.63 8.61
N LEU A 112 -14.02 -12.00 7.40
CA LEU A 112 -15.00 -13.07 7.21
C LEU A 112 -14.47 -14.44 7.62
N ILE A 113 -13.18 -14.72 7.40
CA ILE A 113 -12.51 -15.93 7.89
C ILE A 113 -12.57 -15.99 9.41
N GLY A 114 -12.25 -14.88 10.10
CA GLY A 114 -12.30 -14.81 11.57
C GLY A 114 -13.70 -15.06 12.14
N ILE A 115 -14.76 -14.70 11.40
CA ILE A 115 -16.16 -14.90 11.80
C ILE A 115 -16.65 -16.32 11.47
N ARG A 116 -16.24 -16.89 10.33
CA ARG A 116 -16.88 -18.07 9.74
C ARG A 116 -16.06 -19.36 9.83
N CYS A 117 -14.74 -19.27 10.00
CA CYS A 117 -13.86 -20.43 10.00
C CYS A 117 -13.54 -20.91 11.41
N ARG A 118 -13.49 -22.24 11.61
CA ARG A 118 -12.92 -22.79 12.85
C ARG A 118 -11.42 -22.46 12.92
N PRO A 119 -10.81 -22.38 14.12
CA PRO A 119 -9.37 -22.09 14.25
C PRO A 119 -8.46 -23.02 13.46
N THR A 120 -8.87 -24.27 13.22
CA THR A 120 -8.13 -25.27 12.43
C THR A 120 -8.21 -25.04 10.91
N GLU A 121 -9.09 -24.16 10.45
CA GLU A 121 -9.41 -23.90 9.04
C GLU A 121 -8.96 -22.51 8.58
N GLN A 122 -8.31 -21.74 9.47
CA GLN A 122 -7.78 -20.41 9.16
C GLN A 122 -6.44 -20.52 8.43
N CYS A 123 -6.20 -19.65 7.45
CA CYS A 123 -4.90 -19.53 6.76
C CYS A 123 -3.76 -19.33 7.78
N ARG A 124 -2.72 -20.17 7.68
CA ARG A 124 -1.41 -19.99 8.33
C ARG A 124 -0.39 -19.50 7.32
#